data_AF-A0A8H5Q961-F1
#
_entry.id   AF-A0A8H5Q961-F1
#
_cell.length_a   1.000
_cell.length_b   1.000
_cell.length_c   1.000
_cell.angle_alpha   90.00
_cell.angle_beta   90.00
_cell.angle_gamma   90.00
#
_symmetry.space_group_name_H-M   'P 1'
#
loop_
_entity.id
_entity.type
_entity.pdbx_description
1 polymer ?
#
loop_
_entity_poly.entity_id
_entity_poly.type
_entity_poly.pdbx_seq_one_letter_code
_entity_poly.pdbx_strand_id
1 'polypeptide(L)'
;MSSPKDLAQVEHVDPDKMTFDEVERPAAREANDREHTLTLRDALRLYPKAIAFSLLFSTAIIMEGYDLSLLGSFYGYDAFKQKFGNEVDSNGNPIVSADWQTYIQVGGMCGQIIGLYINGWVSDAFGYKKTMLASQVLMIGLIFFPFFAPNLEVLLAGNILLGLPWGIFQTLTLAYASDVAPVVLRPYLTAYVNLCWVIGQLIGAGVLRGFSTMGGDWSYRIPFALQWAWPPFIMLGTLFAPESPW
;
A
#
# COMPACT_ATOMS: atom_id res chain seq x y z
N MET A 1 -51.71 55.11 19.44
CA MET A 1 -51.96 54.30 18.22
C MET A 1 -51.02 54.86 17.13
N SER A 2 -50.15 53.98 16.63
CA SER A 2 -49.05 54.12 15.64
C SER A 2 -47.90 55.12 15.88
N SER A 3 -46.67 54.62 15.78
CA SER A 3 -45.62 55.29 15.00
C SER A 3 -44.69 54.27 14.32
N PRO A 4 -44.42 54.38 13.00
CA PRO A 4 -43.60 53.48 12.20
C PRO A 4 -42.13 53.92 12.16
N LYS A 5 -41.25 53.35 13.01
CA LYS A 5 -39.80 53.64 12.96
C LYS A 5 -38.82 52.47 13.17
N ASP A 6 -39.27 51.23 13.37
CA ASP A 6 -38.34 50.12 13.67
C ASP A 6 -37.93 49.28 12.44
N LEU A 7 -37.71 49.95 11.30
CA LEU A 7 -37.17 49.32 10.08
C LEU A 7 -36.04 50.19 9.52
N ALA A 8 -34.90 50.29 10.22
CA ALA A 8 -33.62 50.69 9.63
C ALA A 8 -32.47 50.63 10.65
N GLN A 9 -31.99 49.42 10.98
CA GLN A 9 -30.58 49.22 11.32
C GLN A 9 -30.15 47.84 10.79
N VAL A 10 -30.03 47.73 9.47
CA VAL A 10 -29.15 46.71 8.88
C VAL A 10 -27.75 47.27 9.05
N GLU A 11 -27.05 46.76 10.05
CA GLU A 11 -25.64 47.04 10.29
C GLU A 11 -24.87 46.60 9.03
N HIS A 12 -24.42 47.57 8.23
CA HIS A 12 -23.56 47.31 7.08
C HIS A 12 -22.21 46.82 7.61
N VAL A 13 -22.04 45.51 7.69
CA VAL A 13 -20.75 44.89 7.98
C VAL A 13 -19.87 45.06 6.75
N ASP A 14 -18.79 45.81 6.95
CA ASP A 14 -17.77 46.14 5.95
C ASP A 14 -17.04 44.85 5.52
N PRO A 15 -17.11 44.41 4.26
CA PRO A 15 -16.57 43.12 3.82
C PRO A 15 -15.04 43.02 3.93
N ASP A 16 -14.34 44.14 4.12
CA ASP A 16 -12.88 44.22 4.21
C ASP A 16 -12.35 44.08 5.65
N LYS A 17 -13.23 43.80 6.64
CA LYS A 17 -12.88 43.62 8.06
C LYS A 17 -13.14 42.23 8.62
N MET A 18 -13.58 41.27 7.80
CA MET A 18 -13.68 39.87 8.25
C MET A 18 -12.27 39.28 8.37
N THR A 19 -11.92 38.88 9.58
CA THR A 19 -10.67 38.18 9.88
C THR A 19 -10.64 36.86 9.10
N PHE A 20 -9.49 36.42 8.56
CA PHE A 20 -9.34 35.15 7.83
C PHE A 20 -10.00 33.96 8.56
N ASP A 21 -9.93 33.94 9.89
CA ASP A 21 -10.56 32.98 10.80
C ASP A 21 -12.10 32.92 10.74
N GLU A 22 -12.79 34.03 10.44
CA GLU A 22 -14.25 34.13 10.46
C GLU A 22 -14.90 33.68 9.14
N VAL A 23 -14.15 33.68 8.04
CA VAL A 23 -14.60 33.20 6.72
C VAL A 23 -14.32 31.71 6.53
N GLU A 24 -13.21 31.19 7.06
CA GLU A 24 -12.86 29.76 6.94
C GLU A 24 -13.71 28.85 7.82
N ARG A 25 -14.09 29.28 9.03
CA ARG A 25 -14.90 28.45 9.95
C ARG A 25 -16.28 28.04 9.40
N PRO A 26 -17.06 28.91 8.75
CA PRO A 26 -18.31 28.50 8.12
C PRO A 26 -18.08 27.67 6.85
N ALA A 27 -17.06 27.97 6.03
CA ALA A 27 -16.74 27.19 4.83
C ALA A 27 -16.23 25.77 5.16
N ALA A 28 -15.41 25.62 6.21
CA ALA A 28 -14.94 24.35 6.72
C ALA A 28 -16.08 23.54 7.38
N ARG A 29 -17.01 24.21 8.07
CA ARG A 29 -18.22 23.56 8.60
C ARG A 29 -19.17 23.12 7.49
N GLU A 30 -19.40 23.94 6.46
CA GLU A 30 -20.20 23.57 5.31
C GLU A 30 -19.57 22.45 4.47
N ALA A 31 -18.24 22.41 4.36
CA ALA A 31 -17.53 21.28 3.73
C ALA A 31 -17.70 19.98 4.55
N ASN A 32 -17.57 20.06 5.88
CA ASN A 32 -17.73 18.94 6.80
C ASN A 32 -19.19 18.42 6.85
N ASP A 33 -20.19 19.32 6.79
CA ASP A 33 -21.61 18.98 6.76
C ASP A 33 -22.05 18.39 5.40
N ARG A 34 -21.42 18.83 4.30
CA ARG A 34 -21.56 18.20 2.96
C ARG A 34 -20.92 16.81 2.92
N GLU A 35 -19.82 16.58 3.63
CA GLU A 35 -19.21 15.24 3.72
C GLU A 35 -20.11 14.23 4.45
N HIS A 36 -20.80 14.64 5.51
CA HIS A 36 -21.70 13.77 6.27
C HIS A 36 -23.01 13.45 5.54
N THR A 37 -23.38 14.22 4.52
CA THR A 37 -24.61 14.03 3.73
C THR A 37 -24.39 13.32 2.39
N LEU A 38 -23.15 12.97 2.02
CA LEU A 38 -22.85 12.29 0.77
C LEU A 38 -23.18 10.79 0.81
N THR A 39 -24.09 10.35 -0.05
CA THR A 39 -24.34 8.93 -0.33
C THR A 39 -23.13 8.30 -1.03
N LEU A 40 -22.85 7.01 -0.80
CA LEU A 40 -21.74 6.28 -1.45
C LEU A 40 -21.70 6.45 -2.98
N ARG A 41 -22.88 6.47 -3.62
CA ARG A 41 -23.02 6.64 -5.07
C ARG A 41 -22.61 8.03 -5.55
N ASP A 42 -22.82 9.04 -4.73
CA ASP A 42 -22.51 10.43 -5.05
C ASP A 42 -21.02 10.72 -4.82
N ALA A 43 -20.43 10.15 -3.75
CA ALA A 43 -18.99 10.19 -3.53
C ALA A 43 -18.19 9.51 -4.66
N LEU A 44 -18.68 8.36 -5.16
CA LEU A 44 -18.07 7.65 -6.30
C LEU A 44 -18.13 8.46 -7.61
N ARG A 45 -19.16 9.29 -7.80
CA ARG A 45 -19.32 10.17 -8.97
C ARG A 45 -18.57 11.50 -8.84
N LEU A 46 -18.43 12.02 -7.62
CA LEU A 46 -17.73 13.28 -7.36
C LEU A 46 -16.21 13.13 -7.46
N TYR A 47 -15.64 11.98 -7.06
CA TYR A 47 -14.19 11.80 -6.91
C TYR A 47 -13.58 10.68 -7.77
N PRO A 48 -13.89 10.56 -9.08
CA PRO A 48 -13.42 9.44 -9.91
C PRO A 48 -11.90 9.42 -10.09
N LYS A 49 -11.24 10.59 -10.12
CA LYS A 49 -9.77 10.69 -10.21
C LYS A 49 -9.10 10.23 -8.92
N ALA A 50 -9.63 10.66 -7.78
CA ALA A 50 -9.16 10.28 -6.45
C ALA A 50 -9.28 8.76 -6.22
N ILE A 51 -10.37 8.14 -6.67
CA ILE A 51 -10.56 6.70 -6.66
C ILE A 51 -9.55 6.01 -7.59
N ALA A 52 -9.37 6.49 -8.82
CA ALA A 52 -8.40 5.93 -9.75
C ALA A 52 -6.97 5.93 -9.19
N PHE A 53 -6.58 6.99 -8.48
CA PHE A 53 -5.29 7.03 -7.79
C PHE A 53 -5.26 6.11 -6.57
N SER A 54 -6.32 6.06 -5.76
CA SER A 54 -6.42 5.11 -4.64
C SER A 54 -6.28 3.65 -5.10
N LEU A 55 -6.91 3.28 -6.22
CA LEU A 55 -6.74 1.98 -6.88
C LEU A 55 -5.29 1.74 -7.32
N LEU A 56 -4.61 2.78 -7.82
CA LEU A 56 -3.22 2.71 -8.26
C LEU A 56 -2.25 2.48 -7.09
N PHE A 57 -2.38 3.26 -6.02
CA PHE A 57 -1.61 3.08 -4.78
C PHE A 57 -1.89 1.69 -4.17
N SER A 58 -3.15 1.24 -4.21
CA SER A 58 -3.53 -0.09 -3.75
C SER A 58 -2.93 -1.23 -4.58
N THR A 59 -2.44 -0.97 -5.80
CA THR A 59 -1.70 -1.98 -6.58
C THR A 59 -0.37 -2.34 -5.93
N ALA A 60 0.28 -1.41 -5.20
CA ALA A 60 1.46 -1.72 -4.40
C ALA A 60 1.14 -2.69 -3.24
N ILE A 61 -0.07 -2.59 -2.70
CA ILE A 61 -0.58 -3.50 -1.66
C ILE A 61 -0.89 -4.89 -2.24
N ILE A 62 -1.43 -4.97 -3.46
CA ILE A 62 -1.60 -6.25 -4.18
C ILE A 62 -0.24 -6.93 -4.38
N MET A 63 0.77 -6.16 -4.79
CA MET A 63 2.13 -6.67 -4.95
C MET A 63 2.70 -7.23 -3.63
N GLU A 64 2.55 -6.49 -2.53
CA GLU A 64 2.97 -6.99 -1.21
C GLU A 64 2.27 -8.31 -0.84
N GLY A 65 0.94 -8.37 -1.02
CA GLY A 65 0.17 -9.58 -0.74
C GLY A 65 0.62 -10.77 -1.61
N TYR A 66 1.00 -10.50 -2.87
CA TYR A 66 1.61 -11.49 -3.76
C TYR A 66 2.93 -12.01 -3.17
N ASP A 67 3.86 -11.13 -2.82
CA ASP A 67 5.20 -11.49 -2.34
C ASP A 67 5.17 -12.32 -1.05
N LEU A 68 4.34 -11.93 -0.09
CA LEU A 68 4.20 -12.64 1.18
C LEU A 68 3.57 -14.03 1.01
N SER A 69 2.60 -14.16 0.10
CA SER A 69 2.01 -15.46 -0.24
C SER A 69 3.00 -16.37 -0.96
N LEU A 70 3.88 -15.78 -1.78
CA LEU A 70 4.91 -16.47 -2.55
C LEU A 70 5.87 -17.23 -1.64
N LEU A 71 6.42 -16.51 -0.66
CA LEU A 71 7.41 -17.03 0.28
C LEU A 71 6.88 -18.22 1.07
N GLY A 72 5.68 -18.08 1.64
CA GLY A 72 5.05 -19.17 2.39
C GLY A 72 4.78 -20.41 1.54
N SER A 73 4.44 -20.20 0.27
CA SER A 73 4.12 -21.28 -0.66
C SER A 73 5.36 -21.98 -1.23
N PHE A 74 6.50 -21.28 -1.32
CA PHE A 74 7.76 -21.87 -1.81
C PHE A 74 8.32 -22.96 -0.90
N TYR A 75 8.02 -22.94 0.40
CA TYR A 75 8.39 -24.04 1.29
C TYR A 75 7.80 -25.39 0.85
N GLY A 76 6.70 -25.38 0.09
CA GLY A 76 6.11 -26.59 -0.49
C GLY A 76 6.80 -27.11 -1.76
N TYR A 77 7.58 -26.28 -2.46
CA TYR A 77 8.15 -26.62 -3.77
C TYR A 77 9.39 -27.50 -3.66
N ASP A 78 9.43 -28.58 -4.43
CA ASP A 78 10.56 -29.52 -4.43
C ASP A 78 11.87 -28.87 -4.87
N ALA A 79 11.84 -28.02 -5.89
CA ALA A 79 13.04 -27.28 -6.34
C ALA A 79 13.58 -26.31 -5.27
N PHE A 80 12.68 -25.67 -4.51
CA PHE A 80 13.08 -24.76 -3.42
C PHE A 80 13.65 -25.54 -2.24
N LYS A 81 13.00 -26.64 -1.87
CA LYS A 81 13.46 -27.58 -0.84
C LYS A 81 14.81 -28.21 -1.19
N GLN A 82 15.07 -28.56 -2.44
CA GLN A 82 16.37 -29.11 -2.85
C GLN A 82 17.51 -28.08 -2.77
N LYS A 83 17.22 -26.80 -3.04
CA LYS A 83 18.23 -25.73 -3.02
C LYS A 83 18.48 -25.17 -1.62
N PHE A 84 17.42 -24.96 -0.84
CA PHE A 84 17.48 -24.28 0.46
C PHE A 84 17.15 -25.20 1.64
N GLY A 85 16.90 -26.49 1.41
CA GLY A 85 16.63 -27.45 2.47
C GLY A 85 17.86 -27.63 3.36
N ASN A 86 17.68 -27.42 4.65
CA ASN A 86 18.72 -27.57 5.67
C ASN A 86 18.45 -28.77 6.59
N GLU A 87 17.24 -29.33 6.56
CA GLU A 87 16.82 -30.50 7.31
C GLU A 87 16.23 -31.56 6.37
N VAL A 88 16.07 -32.78 6.89
CA VAL A 88 15.39 -33.88 6.20
C VAL A 88 14.15 -34.27 6.99
N ASP A 89 13.02 -34.39 6.28
CA ASP A 89 11.78 -34.91 6.85
C ASP A 89 11.94 -36.41 7.21
N SER A 90 10.98 -36.96 7.95
CA SER A 90 10.85 -38.38 8.29
C SER A 90 10.92 -39.31 7.06
N ASN A 91 10.61 -38.79 5.88
CA ASN A 91 10.65 -39.50 4.60
C ASN A 91 12.00 -39.34 3.85
N GLY A 92 13.00 -38.69 4.45
CA GLY A 92 14.32 -38.44 3.85
C GLY A 92 14.34 -37.33 2.79
N ASN A 93 13.26 -36.57 2.63
CA ASN A 93 13.18 -35.46 1.69
C ASN A 93 13.75 -34.18 2.32
N PRO A 94 14.56 -33.39 1.59
CA PRO A 94 15.05 -32.12 2.08
C PRO A 94 13.87 -31.17 2.33
N ILE A 95 13.89 -30.48 3.47
CA ILE A 95 12.90 -29.48 3.88
C ILE A 95 13.61 -28.26 4.46
N VAL A 96 12.96 -27.11 4.40
CA VAL A 96 13.39 -25.92 5.12
C VAL A 96 12.89 -26.03 6.56
N SER A 97 13.80 -25.96 7.53
CA SER A 97 13.50 -26.03 8.96
C SER A 97 12.45 -24.98 9.37
N ALA A 98 11.60 -25.34 10.33
CA ALA A 98 10.59 -24.45 10.88
C ALA A 98 11.19 -23.15 11.44
N ASP A 99 12.41 -23.22 11.99
CA ASP A 99 13.13 -22.07 12.51
C ASP A 99 13.45 -21.08 11.38
N TRP A 100 13.98 -21.57 10.26
CA TRP A 100 14.28 -20.73 9.09
C TRP A 100 13.04 -20.15 8.43
N GLN A 101 11.95 -20.94 8.33
CA GLN A 101 10.67 -20.42 7.84
C GLN A 101 10.18 -19.25 8.70
N THR A 102 10.30 -19.39 10.03
CA THR A 102 9.94 -18.35 11.00
C THR A 102 10.87 -17.15 10.88
N TYR A 103 12.18 -17.34 10.80
CA TYR A 103 13.14 -16.24 10.67
C TYR A 103 12.91 -15.42 9.42
N ILE A 104 12.68 -16.06 8.26
CA ILE A 104 12.39 -15.36 7.01
C ILE A 104 11.10 -14.57 7.15
N GLN A 105 10.03 -15.19 7.65
CA GLN A 105 8.72 -14.53 7.76
C GLN A 105 8.74 -13.36 8.75
N VAL A 106 9.25 -13.57 9.96
CA VAL A 106 9.36 -12.54 11.00
C VAL A 106 10.38 -11.47 10.60
N GLY A 107 11.48 -11.84 9.94
CA GLY A 107 12.46 -10.90 9.42
C GLY A 107 11.84 -9.89 8.45
N GLY A 108 10.99 -10.36 7.53
CA GLY A 108 10.22 -9.48 6.66
C GLY A 108 9.32 -8.51 7.43
N MET A 109 8.62 -9.00 8.46
CA MET A 109 7.78 -8.15 9.33
C MET A 109 8.60 -7.11 10.11
N CYS A 110 9.77 -7.46 10.62
CA CYS A 110 10.67 -6.50 11.26
C CYS A 110 11.10 -5.39 10.28
N GLY A 111 11.42 -5.78 9.04
CA GLY A 111 11.70 -4.83 7.96
C GLY A 111 10.51 -3.90 7.68
N GLN A 112 9.29 -4.44 7.65
CA GLN A 112 8.07 -3.65 7.52
C GLN A 112 7.96 -2.62 8.64
N ILE A 113 8.05 -3.02 9.91
CA ILE A 113 7.97 -2.09 11.05
C ILE A 113 8.94 -0.92 10.90
N ILE A 114 10.19 -1.19 10.50
CA ILE A 114 11.18 -0.14 10.27
C ILE A 114 10.75 0.77 9.11
N GLY A 115 10.25 0.18 8.02
CA GLY A 115 9.69 0.91 6.87
C GLY A 115 8.51 1.81 7.25
N LEU A 116 7.59 1.34 8.08
CA LEU A 116 6.46 2.12 8.60
C LEU A 116 6.95 3.35 9.39
N TYR A 117 7.91 3.15 10.29
CA TYR A 117 8.48 4.24 11.09
C TYR A 117 9.19 5.29 10.21
N ILE A 118 9.96 4.84 9.22
CA ILE A 118 10.65 5.73 8.28
C ILE A 118 9.62 6.50 7.44
N ASN A 119 8.57 5.82 6.97
CA ASN A 119 7.56 6.47 6.13
C ASN A 119 6.92 7.67 6.82
N GLY A 120 6.61 7.58 8.13
CA GLY A 120 5.98 8.70 8.85
C GLY A 120 6.77 10.01 8.78
N TRP A 121 8.10 9.95 8.66
CA TRP A 121 8.92 11.15 8.47
C TRP A 121 9.10 11.51 6.99
N VAL A 122 9.26 10.50 6.13
CA VAL A 122 9.55 10.69 4.70
C VAL A 122 8.30 11.16 3.93
N SER A 123 7.11 10.66 4.26
CA SER A 123 5.85 11.09 3.65
C SER A 123 5.58 12.56 3.90
N ASP A 124 5.83 13.02 5.11
CA ASP A 124 5.60 14.41 5.52
C ASP A 124 6.62 15.37 4.90
N ALA A 125 7.87 14.93 4.76
CA ALA A 125 8.95 15.77 4.22
C ALA A 125 8.97 15.84 2.67
N PHE A 126 8.70 14.73 1.97
CA PHE A 126 8.87 14.64 0.51
C PHE A 126 7.55 14.53 -0.27
N GLY A 127 6.44 14.29 0.41
CA GLY A 127 5.12 14.10 -0.20
C GLY A 127 4.91 12.70 -0.77
N TYR A 128 3.63 12.32 -0.94
CA TYR A 128 3.21 10.96 -1.27
C TYR A 128 3.82 10.40 -2.56
N LYS A 129 3.87 11.20 -3.62
CA LYS A 129 4.35 10.77 -4.94
C LYS A 129 5.83 10.42 -4.94
N LYS A 130 6.67 11.29 -4.35
CA LYS A 130 8.12 11.12 -4.34
C LYS A 130 8.52 9.94 -3.46
N THR A 131 7.85 9.79 -2.31
CA THR A 131 8.04 8.65 -1.41
C THR A 131 7.66 7.34 -2.07
N MET A 132 6.54 7.29 -2.79
CA MET A 132 6.15 6.10 -3.57
C MET A 132 7.21 5.75 -4.63
N LEU A 133 7.64 6.71 -5.45
CA LEU A 133 8.63 6.47 -6.50
C LEU A 133 9.98 6.02 -5.94
N ALA A 134 10.46 6.65 -4.86
CA ALA A 134 11.71 6.25 -4.20
C ALA A 134 11.63 4.83 -3.64
N SER A 135 10.53 4.49 -2.97
CA SER A 135 10.29 3.15 -2.45
C SER A 135 10.18 2.09 -3.56
N GLN A 136 9.59 2.43 -4.71
CA GLN A 136 9.54 1.53 -5.87
C GLN A 136 10.92 1.28 -6.49
N VAL A 137 11.76 2.32 -6.61
CA VAL A 137 13.15 2.16 -7.09
C VAL A 137 13.96 1.30 -6.11
N LEU A 138 13.81 1.56 -4.81
CA LEU A 138 14.44 0.76 -3.77
C LEU A 138 14.00 -0.71 -3.88
N MET A 139 12.71 -0.95 -4.06
CA MET A 139 12.15 -2.30 -4.22
C MET A 139 12.74 -3.04 -5.42
N ILE A 140 12.86 -2.40 -6.59
CA ILE A 140 13.47 -3.01 -7.79
C ILE A 140 14.89 -3.49 -7.50
N GLY A 141 15.69 -2.68 -6.80
CA GLY A 141 17.05 -3.03 -6.40
C GLY A 141 17.08 -4.16 -5.37
N LEU A 142 16.13 -4.18 -4.44
CA LEU A 142 16.10 -5.16 -3.36
C LEU A 142 15.56 -6.54 -3.81
N ILE A 143 14.72 -6.62 -4.84
CA ILE A 143 14.24 -7.90 -5.42
C ILE A 143 15.41 -8.76 -5.97
N PHE A 144 16.56 -8.15 -6.30
CA PHE A 144 17.74 -8.91 -6.71
C PHE A 144 18.23 -9.88 -5.63
N PHE A 145 18.08 -9.55 -4.34
CA PHE A 145 18.53 -10.41 -3.25
C PHE A 145 17.79 -11.75 -3.21
N PRO A 146 16.44 -11.81 -3.11
CA PRO A 146 15.73 -13.09 -3.11
C PRO A 146 15.85 -13.84 -4.45
N PHE A 147 15.93 -13.13 -5.58
CA PHE A 147 16.06 -13.78 -6.89
C PHE A 147 17.41 -14.50 -7.07
N PHE A 148 18.51 -13.85 -6.67
CA PHE A 148 19.87 -14.40 -6.80
C PHE A 148 20.40 -15.08 -5.53
N ALA A 149 19.55 -15.29 -4.51
CA ALA A 149 19.97 -15.85 -3.23
C ALA A 149 20.69 -17.21 -3.42
N PRO A 150 21.96 -17.33 -2.99
CA PRO A 150 22.70 -18.59 -3.01
C PRO A 150 22.41 -19.44 -1.77
N ASN A 151 22.03 -18.81 -0.65
CA ASN A 151 21.79 -19.44 0.65
C ASN A 151 20.60 -18.79 1.39
N LEU A 152 20.11 -19.46 2.44
CA LEU A 152 18.98 -18.99 3.27
C LEU A 152 19.27 -17.65 3.96
N GLU A 153 20.53 -17.39 4.32
CA GLU A 153 20.94 -16.13 4.97
C GLU A 153 20.76 -14.92 4.06
N VAL A 154 21.16 -15.02 2.78
CA VAL A 154 20.94 -13.93 1.81
C VAL A 154 19.46 -13.77 1.50
N LEU A 155 18.68 -14.85 1.49
CA LEU A 155 17.23 -14.78 1.34
C LEU A 155 16.59 -14.04 2.52
N LEU A 156 17.01 -14.35 3.75
CA LEU A 156 16.56 -13.67 4.97
C LEU A 156 16.92 -12.18 4.95
N ALA A 157 18.17 -11.84 4.66
CA ALA A 157 18.62 -10.46 4.58
C ALA A 157 17.86 -9.68 3.48
N GLY A 158 17.67 -10.30 2.31
CA GLY A 158 16.85 -9.75 1.24
C GLY A 158 15.41 -9.52 1.67
N ASN A 159 14.81 -10.45 2.41
CA ASN A 159 13.44 -10.32 2.88
C ASN A 159 13.27 -9.22 3.93
N ILE A 160 14.23 -9.08 4.86
CA ILE A 160 14.25 -7.97 5.83
C ILE A 160 14.36 -6.63 5.10
N LEU A 161 15.24 -6.53 4.11
CA LEU A 161 15.40 -5.30 3.34
C LEU A 161 14.15 -4.98 2.51
N LEU A 162 13.55 -5.97 1.85
CA LEU A 162 12.28 -5.82 1.13
C LEU A 162 11.10 -5.44 2.03
N GLY A 163 11.19 -5.79 3.31
CA GLY A 163 10.26 -5.30 4.32
C GLY A 163 10.19 -3.77 4.37
N LEU A 164 11.29 -3.05 4.16
CA LEU A 164 11.32 -1.58 4.20
C LEU A 164 10.34 -0.94 3.20
N PRO A 165 10.44 -1.17 1.88
CA PRO A 165 9.48 -0.63 0.93
C PRO A 165 8.06 -1.15 1.14
N TRP A 166 7.87 -2.43 1.51
CA TRP A 166 6.54 -2.97 1.84
C TRP A 166 5.85 -2.17 2.94
N GLY A 167 6.58 -1.90 4.04
CA GLY A 167 6.08 -1.12 5.15
C GLY A 167 5.74 0.33 4.79
N ILE A 168 6.54 0.93 3.91
CA ILE A 168 6.26 2.27 3.37
C ILE A 168 4.96 2.24 2.57
N PHE A 169 4.74 1.26 1.69
CA PHE A 169 3.52 1.19 0.87
C PHE A 169 2.25 1.03 1.70
N GLN A 170 2.28 0.21 2.75
CA GLN A 170 1.14 0.02 3.66
C GLN A 170 0.67 1.34 4.26
N THR A 171 1.60 2.07 4.87
CA THR A 171 1.29 3.34 5.55
C THR A 171 0.95 4.45 4.56
N LEU A 172 1.70 4.55 3.46
CA LEU A 172 1.49 5.55 2.43
C LEU A 172 0.11 5.41 1.75
N THR A 173 -0.31 4.18 1.46
CA THR A 173 -1.61 3.91 0.83
C THR A 173 -2.76 4.25 1.78
N LEU A 174 -2.63 3.90 3.07
CA LEU A 174 -3.63 4.22 4.09
C LEU A 174 -3.73 5.73 4.35
N ALA A 175 -2.60 6.42 4.46
CA ALA A 175 -2.55 7.86 4.65
C ALA A 175 -3.12 8.62 3.43
N TYR A 176 -2.75 8.20 2.21
CA TYR A 176 -3.35 8.75 1.00
C TYR A 176 -4.86 8.49 0.94
N ALA A 177 -5.32 7.29 1.33
CA ALA A 177 -6.74 6.99 1.41
C ALA A 177 -7.47 7.87 2.43
N SER A 178 -6.88 8.16 3.58
CA SER A 178 -7.50 9.04 4.60
C SER A 178 -7.55 10.51 4.22
N ASP A 179 -6.58 10.97 3.45
CA ASP A 179 -6.49 12.36 2.97
C ASP A 179 -7.44 12.63 1.80
N VAL A 180 -7.71 11.59 1.00
CA VAL A 180 -8.54 11.69 -0.20
C VAL A 180 -10.00 11.33 0.07
N ALA A 181 -10.29 10.50 1.07
CA ALA A 181 -11.67 10.10 1.36
C ALA A 181 -12.38 11.03 2.34
N PRO A 182 -13.63 11.43 2.02
CA PRO A 182 -14.52 12.03 3.00
C PRO A 182 -14.78 11.05 4.14
N VAL A 183 -15.10 11.57 5.33
CA VAL A 183 -15.21 10.77 6.58
C VAL A 183 -16.07 9.50 6.42
N VAL A 184 -17.12 9.55 5.60
CA VAL A 184 -18.05 8.45 5.32
C VAL A 184 -17.41 7.29 4.51
N LEU A 185 -16.41 7.58 3.66
CA LEU A 185 -15.75 6.58 2.81
C LEU A 185 -14.57 5.86 3.47
N ARG A 186 -14.03 6.41 4.57
CA ARG A 186 -12.85 5.85 5.26
C ARG A 186 -12.97 4.36 5.59
N PRO A 187 -14.09 3.84 6.15
CA PRO A 187 -14.21 2.41 6.44
C PRO A 187 -14.15 1.54 5.19
N TYR A 188 -14.72 2.03 4.08
CA TYR A 188 -14.75 1.32 2.80
C TYR A 188 -13.37 1.26 2.15
N LEU A 189 -12.59 2.35 2.24
CA LEU A 189 -11.22 2.34 1.73
C LEU A 189 -10.31 1.43 2.55
N THR A 190 -10.45 1.41 3.88
CA THR A 190 -9.69 0.47 4.72
C THR A 190 -10.07 -0.99 4.42
N ALA A 191 -11.35 -1.27 4.19
CA ALA A 191 -11.79 -2.59 3.73
C ALA A 191 -11.24 -2.93 2.34
N TYR A 192 -11.16 -1.94 1.45
CA TYR A 192 -10.58 -2.12 0.11
C TYR A 192 -9.07 -2.41 0.14
N VAL A 193 -8.31 -1.77 1.03
CA VAL A 193 -6.88 -2.08 1.22
C VAL A 193 -6.69 -3.54 1.67
N ASN A 194 -7.51 -4.02 2.61
CA ASN A 194 -7.50 -5.44 3.01
C ASN A 194 -7.90 -6.36 1.85
N LEU A 195 -8.89 -5.96 1.04
CA LEU A 195 -9.27 -6.70 -0.16
C LEU A 195 -8.12 -6.81 -1.16
N CYS A 196 -7.32 -5.74 -1.32
CA CYS A 196 -6.14 -5.75 -2.19
C CYS A 196 -5.09 -6.76 -1.73
N TRP A 197 -4.87 -6.88 -0.43
CA TRP A 197 -4.03 -7.94 0.15
C TRP A 197 -4.52 -9.33 -0.26
N VAL A 198 -5.81 -9.60 -0.09
CA VAL A 198 -6.42 -10.90 -0.45
C VAL A 198 -6.33 -11.16 -1.95
N ILE A 199 -6.54 -10.14 -2.79
CA ILE A 199 -6.36 -10.24 -4.24
C ILE A 199 -4.91 -10.61 -4.59
N GLY A 200 -3.93 -9.96 -3.96
CA GLY A 200 -2.51 -10.26 -4.14
C GLY A 200 -2.18 -11.70 -3.79
N GLN A 201 -2.64 -12.17 -2.64
CA GLN A 201 -2.48 -13.55 -2.20
C GLN A 201 -3.13 -14.56 -3.16
N LEU A 202 -4.33 -14.23 -3.69
CA LEU A 202 -5.03 -15.06 -4.67
C LEU A 202 -4.25 -15.15 -6.00
N ILE A 203 -3.72 -14.03 -6.48
CA ILE A 203 -2.86 -13.99 -7.67
C ILE A 203 -1.60 -14.83 -7.43
N GLY A 204 -0.97 -14.70 -6.25
CA GLY A 204 0.20 -15.48 -5.86
C GLY A 204 -0.08 -16.98 -5.88
N ALA A 205 -1.14 -17.41 -5.20
CA ALA A 205 -1.57 -18.80 -5.21
C ALA A 205 -1.91 -19.31 -6.62
N GLY A 206 -2.54 -18.48 -7.47
CA GLY A 206 -2.87 -18.81 -8.86
C GLY A 206 -1.63 -18.99 -9.74
N VAL A 207 -0.68 -18.05 -9.67
CA VAL A 207 0.59 -18.13 -10.39
C VAL A 207 1.37 -19.36 -9.94
N LEU A 208 1.50 -19.59 -8.64
CA LEU A 208 2.18 -20.78 -8.14
C LEU A 208 1.45 -22.06 -8.55
N ARG A 209 0.12 -22.11 -8.52
CA ARG A 209 -0.58 -23.31 -9.02
C ARG A 209 -0.34 -23.54 -10.51
N GLY A 210 -0.16 -22.49 -11.29
CA GLY A 210 0.21 -22.59 -12.72
C GLY A 210 1.61 -23.15 -12.93
N PHE A 211 2.58 -22.74 -12.10
CA PHE A 211 3.99 -23.14 -12.24
C PHE A 211 4.39 -24.35 -11.38
N SER A 212 3.52 -24.86 -10.51
CA SER A 212 3.82 -26.00 -9.63
C SER A 212 4.04 -27.32 -10.37
N THR A 213 3.50 -27.44 -11.57
CA THR A 213 3.69 -28.61 -12.44
C THR A 213 4.93 -28.49 -13.33
N MET A 214 5.57 -27.32 -13.36
CA MET A 214 6.80 -27.11 -14.11
C MET A 214 7.94 -27.78 -13.33
N GLY A 215 8.72 -28.62 -14.00
CA GLY A 215 9.91 -29.23 -13.40
C GLY A 215 11.13 -28.33 -13.50
N GLY A 216 11.96 -28.33 -12.45
CA GLY A 216 13.28 -27.68 -12.43
C GLY A 216 13.36 -26.35 -11.67
N ASP A 217 14.54 -25.73 -11.71
CA ASP A 217 14.85 -24.49 -10.98
C ASP A 217 13.96 -23.29 -11.35
N TRP A 218 13.39 -23.29 -12.55
CA TRP A 218 12.58 -22.19 -13.04
C TRP A 218 11.22 -22.07 -12.34
N SER A 219 10.76 -23.13 -11.68
CA SER A 219 9.46 -23.16 -11.00
C SER A 219 9.39 -22.21 -9.81
N TYR A 220 10.52 -21.93 -9.14
CA TYR A 220 10.60 -20.91 -8.09
C TYR A 220 11.17 -19.57 -8.59
N ARG A 221 12.02 -19.57 -9.64
CA ARG A 221 12.60 -18.32 -10.17
C ARG A 221 11.61 -17.47 -10.97
N ILE A 222 10.67 -18.08 -11.70
CA ILE A 222 9.68 -17.33 -12.50
C ILE A 222 8.76 -16.49 -11.60
N PRO A 223 8.20 -17.02 -10.50
CA PRO A 223 7.35 -16.20 -9.64
C PRO A 223 8.14 -15.07 -8.95
N PHE A 224 9.42 -15.28 -8.62
CA PHE A 224 10.30 -14.16 -8.19
C PHE A 224 10.54 -13.14 -9.31
N ALA A 225 10.75 -13.58 -10.56
CA ALA A 225 10.91 -12.65 -11.70
C ALA A 225 9.64 -11.83 -11.96
N LEU A 226 8.46 -12.39 -11.69
CA LEU A 226 7.19 -11.68 -11.83
C LEU A 226 7.09 -10.49 -10.86
N GLN A 227 7.81 -10.53 -9.73
CA GLN A 227 7.89 -9.40 -8.80
C GLN A 227 8.45 -8.15 -9.49
N TRP A 228 9.39 -8.28 -10.45
CA TRP A 228 9.91 -7.13 -11.20
C TRP A 228 8.89 -6.49 -12.17
N ALA A 229 7.79 -7.17 -12.50
CA ALA A 229 6.80 -6.62 -13.42
C ALA A 229 5.92 -5.54 -12.74
N TRP A 230 5.72 -5.64 -11.43
CA TRP A 230 4.81 -4.76 -10.70
C TRP A 230 5.38 -3.35 -10.46
N PRO A 231 6.64 -3.16 -10.02
CA PRO A 231 7.18 -1.83 -9.74
C PRO A 231 7.18 -0.88 -10.93
N PRO A 232 7.60 -1.27 -12.15
CA PRO A 232 7.54 -0.38 -13.32
C PRO A 232 6.12 0.04 -13.66
N PHE A 233 5.15 -0.88 -13.54
CA PHE A 233 3.74 -0.58 -13.77
C PHE A 233 3.21 0.44 -12.76
N ILE A 234 3.53 0.26 -11.47
CA ILE A 234 3.13 1.18 -10.40
C ILE A 234 3.83 2.53 -10.55
N MET A 235 5.11 2.56 -10.90
CA MET A 235 5.86 3.80 -11.14
C MET A 235 5.27 4.60 -12.30
N LEU A 236 4.97 3.96 -13.43
CA LEU A 236 4.31 4.63 -14.56
C LEU A 236 2.98 5.24 -14.14
N GLY A 237 2.17 4.47 -13.41
CA GLY A 237 0.92 4.96 -12.83
C GLY A 237 1.09 6.16 -11.90
N THR A 238 2.12 6.10 -11.04
CA THR A 238 2.42 7.13 -10.04
C THR A 238 2.93 8.41 -10.69
N LEU A 239 3.65 8.33 -11.81
CA LEU A 239 4.10 9.50 -12.57
C LEU A 239 2.93 10.32 -13.12
N PHE A 240 1.86 9.65 -13.56
CA PHE A 240 0.61 10.30 -14.00
C PHE A 240 -0.30 10.74 -12.85
N ALA A 241 0.00 10.33 -11.61
CA ALA A 241 -0.72 10.79 -10.44
C ALA A 241 -0.30 12.22 -10.04
N PRO A 242 -1.26 13.13 -9.76
CA PRO A 242 -0.97 14.41 -9.12
C PRO A 242 -0.48 14.16 -7.67
N GLU A 243 0.38 15.05 -7.16
CA GLU A 243 1.07 14.89 -5.87
C GLU A 243 0.12 14.83 -4.66
N SER A 244 -1.04 15.49 -4.76
CA SER A 244 -2.22 15.38 -3.90
C SER A 244 -3.35 16.18 -4.55
N PRO A 245 -4.64 15.84 -4.31
CA PRO A 245 -5.78 16.59 -4.84
C PRO A 245 -6.25 17.72 -3.90
N TRP A 246 -5.31 18.46 -3.31
CA TRP A 246 -5.53 19.78 -2.70
C TRP A 246 -4.35 20.67 -3.05
#